data_AF-A0A699Z5T0-F1
#
_entry.id   AF-A0A699Z5T0-F1
#
_cell.length_a   1.000
_cell.length_b   1.000
_cell.length_c   1.000
_cell.angle_alpha   90.00
_cell.angle_beta   90.00
_cell.angle_gamma   90.00
#
_symmetry.space_group_name_H-M   'P 1'
#
loop_
_entity.id
_entity.type
_entity.pdbx_description
1 polymer ?
#
loop_
_entity_poly.entity_id
_entity_poly.type
_entity_poly.pdbx_seq_one_letter_code
_entity_poly.pdbx_strand_id
1 'polypeptide(L)'
;MLALLHGLLQVYLDVKLEGKALGRIVVQLFPDVTVGSARFRDLSIGKEGVGYRLARFDGIFPTYIRCEGATTLSYSATGDSPIAGGASLEALERELEVQSRSHQGPGLVSLVVRDPVERPTQEKLVARNGQLVTMVIEAGGLAANGTTFTITRMPESSLDRTNLIVGQAGGQVLQNSPVRGKVLCKISIKMWS
;
A
#
# COMPACT_ATOMS: atom_id res chain seq x y z
N MET A 1 -15.93 -5.61 29.40
CA MET A 1 -14.65 -4.90 29.20
C MET A 1 -13.98 -5.35 27.89
N LEU A 2 -14.69 -5.28 26.75
CA LEU A 2 -14.21 -5.75 25.43
C LEU A 2 -14.49 -4.73 24.30
N ALA A 3 -15.17 -3.61 24.61
CA ALA A 3 -15.54 -2.60 23.62
C ALA A 3 -14.46 -1.51 23.39
N LEU A 4 -13.41 -1.46 24.22
CA LEU A 4 -12.37 -0.41 24.17
C LEU A 4 -11.16 -0.73 23.27
N LEU A 5 -11.07 -1.95 22.71
CA LEU A 5 -10.00 -2.33 21.76
C LEU A 5 -10.35 -2.05 20.30
N HIS A 6 -11.61 -1.74 19.98
CA HIS A 6 -12.07 -1.58 18.58
C HIS A 6 -11.68 -0.23 17.94
N GLY A 7 -11.27 0.78 18.73
CA GLY A 7 -10.91 2.11 18.21
C GLY A 7 -9.51 2.20 17.59
N LEU A 8 -8.61 1.25 17.85
CA LEU A 8 -7.21 1.32 17.40
C LEU A 8 -6.95 0.63 16.04
N LEU A 9 -7.95 -0.07 15.50
CA LEU A 9 -7.84 -0.89 14.29
C LEU A 9 -8.59 -0.29 13.09
N GLN A 10 -9.07 0.95 13.17
CA GLN A 10 -9.67 1.63 12.03
C GLN A 10 -8.78 2.74 11.51
N VAL A 11 -8.72 2.86 10.18
CA VAL A 11 -8.09 3.99 9.50
C VAL A 11 -9.01 4.53 8.41
N TYR A 12 -8.88 5.82 8.13
CA TYR A 12 -9.79 6.55 7.25
C TYR A 12 -9.04 7.20 6.10
N LEU A 13 -9.39 6.84 4.86
CA LEU A 13 -8.80 7.42 3.66
C LEU A 13 -9.82 8.38 3.04
N ASP A 14 -9.60 9.69 3.16
CA ASP A 14 -10.38 10.69 2.43
C ASP A 14 -9.86 10.76 0.99
N VAL A 15 -10.73 10.46 0.03
CA VAL A 15 -10.40 10.39 -1.39
C VAL A 15 -10.89 11.65 -2.09
N LYS A 16 -10.01 12.27 -2.89
CA LYS A 16 -10.35 13.42 -3.73
C LYS A 16 -10.08 13.12 -5.20
N LEU A 17 -11.03 13.49 -6.05
CA LEU A 17 -10.91 13.46 -7.51
C LEU A 17 -10.90 14.91 -8.01
N GLU A 18 -9.83 15.31 -8.70
CA GLU A 18 -9.68 16.68 -9.25
C GLU A 18 -9.94 17.80 -8.21
N GLY A 19 -9.52 17.56 -6.97
CA GLY A 19 -9.71 18.50 -5.84
C GLY A 19 -11.09 18.42 -5.17
N LYS A 20 -12.08 17.74 -5.77
CA LYS A 20 -13.40 17.51 -5.18
C LYS A 20 -13.38 16.29 -4.27
N ALA A 21 -14.00 16.38 -3.10
CA ALA A 21 -14.13 15.25 -2.19
C ALA A 21 -15.03 14.17 -2.83
N LEU A 22 -14.48 12.97 -3.04
CA LEU A 22 -15.21 11.82 -3.58
C LEU A 22 -15.86 11.02 -2.45
N GLY A 23 -15.25 11.01 -1.27
CA GLY A 23 -15.77 10.38 -0.07
C GLY A 23 -14.66 9.84 0.82
N ARG A 24 -15.05 9.01 1.78
CA ARG A 24 -14.13 8.37 2.73
C ARG A 24 -14.22 6.85 2.61
N ILE A 25 -13.06 6.21 2.55
CA ILE A 25 -12.92 4.77 2.72
C ILE A 25 -12.59 4.52 4.19
N VAL A 26 -13.37 3.66 4.84
CA VAL A 26 -13.10 3.20 6.20
C VAL A 26 -12.47 1.82 6.09
N VAL A 27 -11.26 1.66 6.60
CA VAL A 27 -10.57 0.37 6.60
C VAL A 27 -10.52 -0.15 8.04
N GLN A 28 -11.15 -1.32 8.25
CA GLN A 28 -11.00 -2.10 9.46
C GLN A 28 -9.80 -3.05 9.29
N LEU A 29 -8.79 -2.90 10.12
CA LEU A 29 -7.59 -3.71 10.11
C LEU A 29 -7.80 -5.04 10.82
N PHE A 30 -7.15 -6.08 10.30
CA PHE A 30 -7.20 -7.43 10.87
C PHE A 30 -6.17 -7.56 12.00
N PRO A 31 -6.61 -7.80 13.25
CA PRO A 31 -5.70 -7.81 14.40
C PRO A 31 -4.69 -8.97 14.38
N ASP A 32 -4.99 -10.03 13.63
CA ASP A 32 -4.13 -11.21 13.49
C ASP A 32 -3.02 -11.04 12.44
N VAL A 33 -3.00 -9.93 11.70
CA VAL A 33 -1.92 -9.56 10.76
C VAL A 33 -1.09 -8.44 11.40
N THR A 34 -0.21 -8.80 12.32
CA THR A 34 0.37 -7.86 13.28
C THR A 34 1.24 -6.76 12.64
N VAL A 35 2.23 -7.13 11.85
CA VAL A 35 3.20 -6.21 11.24
C VAL A 35 2.57 -5.49 10.05
N GLY A 36 1.85 -6.21 9.19
CA GLY A 36 1.16 -5.65 8.03
C GLY A 36 0.11 -4.63 8.41
N SER A 37 -0.77 -4.94 9.37
CA SER A 37 -1.80 -4.00 9.82
C SER A 37 -1.21 -2.81 10.58
N ALA A 38 -0.20 -3.02 11.43
CA ALA A 38 0.51 -1.91 12.07
C ALA A 38 1.21 -1.02 11.04
N ARG A 39 1.82 -1.59 10.00
CA ARG A 39 2.45 -0.83 8.91
C ARG A 39 1.43 -0.01 8.15
N PHE A 40 0.32 -0.61 7.74
CA PHE A 40 -0.73 0.10 7.04
C PHE A 40 -1.28 1.25 7.89
N ARG A 41 -1.40 1.05 9.21
CA ARG A 41 -1.78 2.11 10.17
C ARG A 41 -0.74 3.23 10.21
N ASP A 42 0.54 2.92 10.37
CA ASP A 42 1.63 3.90 10.43
C ASP A 42 1.69 4.75 9.15
N LEU A 43 1.60 4.10 7.99
CA LEU A 43 1.53 4.76 6.69
C LEU A 43 0.26 5.58 6.52
N SER A 44 -0.84 5.12 7.11
CA SER A 44 -2.09 5.85 7.07
C SER A 44 -1.97 7.18 7.84
N ILE A 45 -1.46 7.13 9.07
CA ILE A 45 -1.39 8.34 9.93
C ILE A 45 -0.25 9.30 9.54
N GLY A 46 0.63 8.90 8.62
CA GLY A 46 1.78 9.72 8.24
C GLY A 46 2.87 9.73 9.32
N LYS A 47 3.12 8.58 9.97
CA LYS A 47 4.03 8.47 11.11
C LYS A 47 5.41 9.02 10.76
N GLU A 48 5.85 10.02 11.52
CA GLU A 48 7.14 10.71 11.33
C GLU A 48 7.35 11.25 9.91
N GLY A 49 6.25 11.65 9.24
CA GLY A 49 6.28 12.19 7.88
C GLY A 49 6.28 11.13 6.78
N VAL A 50 6.26 9.84 7.12
CA VAL A 50 6.12 8.72 6.18
C VAL A 50 4.67 8.28 6.08
N GLY A 51 4.08 8.34 4.88
CA GLY A 51 2.73 7.82 4.70
C GLY A 51 2.05 8.16 3.38
N TYR A 52 0.75 7.89 3.32
CA TYR A 52 -0.07 8.01 2.11
C TYR A 52 -0.64 9.42 1.86
N ARG A 53 -0.22 10.42 2.63
CA ARG A 53 -0.66 11.79 2.39
C ARG A 53 -0.23 12.22 0.99
N LEU A 54 -1.20 12.60 0.15
CA LEU A 54 -1.04 12.95 -1.27
C LEU A 54 -0.70 11.79 -2.21
N ALA A 55 -0.62 10.55 -1.70
CA ALA A 55 -0.49 9.37 -2.53
C ALA A 55 -1.66 9.25 -3.48
N ARG A 56 -1.41 8.60 -4.62
CA ARG A 56 -2.39 8.47 -5.69
C ARG A 56 -2.82 7.05 -5.94
N PHE A 57 -4.06 6.90 -6.38
CA PHE A 57 -4.44 5.67 -7.08
C PHE A 57 -3.84 5.74 -8.49
N ASP A 58 -2.88 4.87 -8.78
CA ASP A 58 -2.16 4.83 -10.06
C ASP A 58 -2.72 3.78 -11.03
N GLY A 59 -3.53 2.86 -10.51
CA GLY A 59 -4.21 1.84 -11.28
C GLY A 59 -5.64 1.62 -10.79
N ILE A 60 -6.62 1.77 -11.69
CA ILE A 60 -8.00 1.36 -11.49
C ILE A 60 -8.25 0.18 -12.41
N PHE A 61 -8.19 -1.03 -11.87
CA PHE A 61 -8.43 -2.26 -12.61
C PHE A 61 -9.90 -2.67 -12.46
N PRO A 62 -10.38 -3.59 -13.31
CA PRO A 62 -11.75 -4.10 -13.19
C PRO A 62 -12.01 -4.71 -11.81
N THR A 63 -11.07 -5.50 -11.30
CA THR A 63 -11.22 -6.32 -10.09
C THR A 63 -10.64 -5.70 -8.83
N TYR A 64 -9.76 -4.69 -8.93
CA TYR A 64 -9.17 -3.99 -7.78
C TYR A 64 -8.71 -2.57 -8.15
N ILE A 65 -8.49 -1.74 -7.14
CA ILE A 65 -7.79 -0.46 -7.27
C ILE A 65 -6.42 -0.56 -6.60
N ARG A 66 -5.42 0.14 -7.12
CA ARG A 66 -4.06 0.18 -6.59
C ARG A 66 -3.67 1.62 -6.25
N CYS A 67 -3.09 1.80 -5.07
CA CYS A 67 -2.39 3.01 -4.67
C CYS A 67 -0.89 2.84 -4.87
N GLU A 68 -0.23 3.87 -5.37
CA GLU A 68 1.22 3.90 -5.64
C GLU A 68 2.11 3.76 -4.39
N GLY A 69 1.52 3.80 -3.20
CA GLY A 69 2.23 3.70 -1.93
C GLY A 69 2.60 5.05 -1.36
N ALA A 70 3.51 5.06 -0.38
CA ALA A 70 3.93 6.30 0.27
C ALA A 70 4.81 7.13 -0.67
N THR A 71 4.43 8.40 -0.88
CA THR A 71 5.18 9.35 -1.73
C THR A 71 6.34 10.02 -1.00
N THR A 72 6.39 9.88 0.33
CA THR A 72 7.43 10.45 1.18
C THR A 72 8.00 9.34 2.05
N LEU A 73 9.25 8.99 1.81
CA LEU A 73 10.05 8.13 2.67
C LEU A 73 11.07 9.04 3.33
N SER A 74 10.77 9.57 4.52
CA SER A 74 11.80 10.25 5.31
C SER A 74 12.82 9.19 5.76
N TYR A 75 14.09 9.45 5.46
CA TYR A 75 15.19 8.73 6.10
C TYR A 75 15.48 9.46 7.41
N SER A 76 15.26 8.79 8.53
CA SER A 76 15.84 9.22 9.81
C SER A 76 17.37 9.17 9.69
N ALA A 77 18.06 10.08 10.39
CA ALA A 77 19.52 10.11 10.45
C ALA A 77 20.13 8.83 11.08
N THR A 78 19.33 8.01 11.77
CA THR A 78 19.76 6.72 12.35
C THR A 78 19.76 5.58 11.34
N GLY A 79 19.13 5.75 10.18
CA GLY A 79 18.93 4.69 9.18
C GLY A 79 17.73 3.78 9.44
N ASP A 80 17.01 3.97 10.55
CA ASP A 80 15.83 3.19 10.88
C ASP A 80 14.58 3.72 10.18
N SER A 81 13.73 2.81 9.69
CA SER A 81 12.44 3.19 9.13
C SER A 81 11.39 3.36 10.24
N PRO A 82 10.62 4.46 10.26
CA PRO A 82 9.67 4.73 11.33
C PRO A 82 8.39 3.87 11.27
N ILE A 83 8.20 3.10 10.20
CA ILE A 83 7.02 2.25 9.99
C ILE A 83 7.24 0.83 10.53
N ALA A 84 6.18 0.18 11.00
CA ALA A 84 6.25 -1.19 11.49
C ALA A 84 6.88 -2.16 10.46
N GLY A 85 7.74 -3.06 10.95
CA GLY A 85 8.52 -3.99 10.13
C GLY A 85 9.75 -3.38 9.45
N GLY A 86 10.04 -2.09 9.68
CA GLY A 86 11.28 -1.46 9.23
C GLY A 86 11.34 -1.18 7.72
N ALA A 87 12.54 -0.98 7.19
CA ALA A 87 12.73 -0.73 5.75
C ALA A 87 12.62 -2.01 4.89
N SER A 88 12.89 -3.17 5.48
CA SER A 88 12.85 -4.48 4.82
C SER A 88 11.43 -5.03 4.68
N LEU A 89 11.25 -5.97 3.76
CA LEU A 89 10.00 -6.72 3.58
C LEU A 89 9.92 -8.02 4.37
N GLU A 90 11.04 -8.48 4.95
CA GLU A 90 11.17 -9.80 5.58
C GLU A 90 10.04 -10.14 6.57
N ALA A 91 9.64 -9.17 7.41
CA ALA A 91 8.56 -9.36 8.36
C ALA A 91 7.18 -9.47 7.68
N LEU A 92 6.94 -8.72 6.60
CA LEU A 92 5.72 -8.80 5.80
C LEU A 92 5.69 -10.10 4.97
N GLU A 93 6.83 -10.54 4.46
CA GLU A 93 6.96 -11.79 3.70
C GLU A 93 6.63 -12.99 4.57
N ARG A 94 7.11 -13.02 5.82
CA ARG A 94 6.74 -14.06 6.79
C ARG A 94 5.23 -14.10 7.05
N GLU A 95 4.60 -12.95 7.23
CA GLU A 95 3.14 -12.89 7.41
C GLU A 95 2.39 -13.34 6.15
N LEU A 96 2.91 -13.02 4.96
CA LEU A 96 2.34 -13.46 3.69
C LEU A 96 2.45 -14.97 3.51
N GLU A 97 3.56 -15.60 3.91
CA GLU A 97 3.78 -17.05 3.79
C GLU A 97 2.80 -17.89 4.61
N VAL A 98 2.40 -17.38 5.78
CA VAL A 98 1.47 -18.07 6.70
C VAL A 98 0.02 -17.61 6.53
N GLN A 99 -0.25 -16.66 5.63
CA GLN A 99 -1.58 -16.13 5.39
C GLN A 99 -2.52 -17.22 4.85
N SER A 100 -3.65 -17.42 5.53
CA SER A 100 -4.72 -18.32 5.08
C SER A 100 -5.82 -17.60 4.29
N ARG A 101 -5.94 -16.28 4.42
CA ARG A 101 -6.91 -15.47 3.67
C ARG A 101 -6.49 -15.35 2.21
N SER A 102 -7.48 -15.29 1.33
CA SER A 102 -7.31 -15.02 -0.10
C SER A 102 -8.27 -13.92 -0.56
N HIS A 103 -7.97 -13.30 -1.69
CA HIS A 103 -8.72 -12.20 -2.28
C HIS A 103 -10.04 -12.71 -2.90
N GLN A 104 -10.94 -13.24 -2.07
CA GLN A 104 -12.19 -13.91 -2.49
C GLN A 104 -13.40 -12.98 -2.62
N GLY A 105 -13.24 -11.69 -2.40
CA GLY A 105 -14.36 -10.76 -2.39
C GLY A 105 -13.93 -9.29 -2.44
N PRO A 106 -14.90 -8.38 -2.58
CA PRO A 106 -14.67 -6.95 -2.61
C PRO A 106 -14.22 -6.40 -1.25
N GLY A 107 -13.51 -5.28 -1.29
CA GLY A 107 -13.11 -4.49 -0.14
C GLY A 107 -11.93 -5.04 0.64
N LEU A 108 -11.29 -6.14 0.24
CA LEU A 108 -10.06 -6.58 0.90
C LEU A 108 -8.94 -5.60 0.60
N VAL A 109 -8.30 -5.10 1.66
CA VAL A 109 -7.15 -4.19 1.60
C VAL A 109 -5.89 -4.99 1.81
N SER A 110 -4.93 -4.88 0.90
CA SER A 110 -3.69 -5.65 0.99
C SER A 110 -2.46 -4.84 0.56
N LEU A 111 -1.33 -5.03 1.24
CA LEU A 111 -0.03 -4.45 0.92
C LEU A 111 0.64 -5.30 -0.16
N VAL A 112 1.28 -4.68 -1.15
CA VAL A 112 2.12 -5.38 -2.13
C VAL A 112 3.49 -5.65 -1.50
N VAL A 113 3.78 -6.93 -1.27
CA VAL A 113 4.95 -7.41 -0.55
C VAL A 113 5.96 -8.10 -1.48
N ARG A 114 5.49 -8.72 -2.56
CA ARG A 114 6.37 -9.32 -3.60
C ARG A 114 6.08 -8.69 -4.95
N ASP A 115 7.11 -8.58 -5.79
CA ASP A 115 6.92 -8.07 -7.15
C ASP A 115 6.10 -9.07 -7.98
N PRO A 116 5.02 -8.62 -8.65
CA PRO A 116 4.16 -9.50 -9.45
C PRO A 116 4.80 -9.94 -10.77
N VAL A 117 5.92 -9.33 -11.16
CA VAL A 117 6.64 -9.58 -12.42
C VAL A 117 8.14 -9.53 -12.16
N GLU A 118 8.87 -10.53 -12.64
CA GLU A 118 10.34 -10.47 -12.75
C GLU A 118 10.69 -9.36 -13.75
N ARG A 119 11.27 -8.25 -13.28
CA ARG A 119 11.44 -7.06 -14.11
C ARG A 119 12.53 -7.30 -15.15
N PRO A 120 12.33 -6.92 -16.42
CA PRO A 120 13.41 -6.98 -17.39
C PRO A 120 14.56 -6.09 -16.94
N THR A 121 15.77 -6.62 -16.92
CA THR A 121 16.96 -5.86 -16.54
C THR A 121 17.37 -4.93 -17.68
N GLN A 122 17.51 -3.63 -17.38
CA GLN A 122 18.11 -2.64 -18.26
C GLN A 122 19.55 -2.37 -17.84
N GLU A 123 20.44 -2.30 -18.81
CA GLU A 123 21.81 -1.84 -18.60
C GLU A 123 21.84 -0.31 -18.64
N LYS A 124 22.22 0.31 -17.51
CA LYS A 124 22.41 1.76 -17.41
C LYS A 124 23.87 2.06 -17.14
N LEU A 125 24.48 2.83 -18.04
CA LEU A 125 25.80 3.42 -17.82
C LEU A 125 25.72 4.48 -16.73
N VAL A 126 26.50 4.31 -15.66
CA VAL A 126 26.62 5.27 -14.55
C VAL A 126 28.08 5.56 -14.26
N ALA A 127 28.39 6.79 -13.88
CA ALA A 127 29.73 7.13 -13.41
C ALA A 127 29.87 6.73 -11.93
N ARG A 128 30.78 5.81 -11.62
CA ARG A 128 31.17 5.45 -10.24
C ARG A 128 32.69 5.54 -10.11
N ASN A 129 33.15 6.27 -9.10
CA ASN A 129 34.58 6.48 -8.82
C ASN A 129 35.37 7.00 -10.05
N GLY A 130 34.77 7.88 -10.86
CA GLY A 130 35.41 8.44 -12.05
C GLY A 130 35.45 7.50 -13.26
N GLN A 131 34.87 6.30 -13.17
CA GLN A 131 34.76 5.35 -14.28
C GLN A 131 33.31 5.17 -14.71
N LEU A 132 33.11 4.98 -16.02
CA LEU A 132 31.82 4.61 -16.59
C LEU A 132 31.60 3.11 -16.38
N VAL A 133 30.60 2.77 -15.58
CA VAL A 133 30.24 1.38 -15.23
C VAL A 133 28.84 1.09 -15.73
N THR A 134 28.68 -0.01 -16.46
CA THR A 134 27.36 -0.52 -16.81
C THR A 134 26.76 -1.22 -15.60
N MET A 135 25.69 -0.66 -15.05
CA MET A 135 24.91 -1.31 -14.01
C MET A 135 23.67 -1.93 -14.61
N VAL A 136 23.46 -3.20 -14.32
CA VAL A 136 22.20 -3.89 -14.59
C VAL A 136 21.20 -3.42 -13.54
N ILE A 137 20.18 -2.69 -13.97
CA ILE A 137 19.09 -2.17 -13.13
C ILE A 137 17.76 -2.78 -13.57
N GLU A 138 16.86 -3.05 -12.64
CA GLU A 138 15.52 -3.54 -13.00
C GLU A 138 14.69 -2.41 -13.64
N ALA A 139 14.07 -2.67 -14.80
CA ALA A 139 13.34 -1.68 -15.56
C ALA A 139 11.91 -1.46 -15.05
N GLY A 140 11.57 -0.20 -14.76
CA GLY A 140 10.19 0.26 -14.55
C GLY A 140 9.55 -0.17 -13.21
N GLY A 141 8.68 0.69 -12.68
CA GLY A 141 7.92 0.45 -11.44
C GLY A 141 8.72 0.65 -10.15
N LEU A 142 8.04 1.04 -9.09
CA LEU A 142 8.61 0.98 -7.74
C LEU A 142 8.69 -0.51 -7.36
N ALA A 143 9.87 -0.97 -6.95
CA ALA A 143 10.02 -2.32 -6.38
C ALA A 143 9.01 -2.49 -5.23
N ALA A 144 8.59 -3.73 -4.95
CA ALA A 144 7.81 -3.99 -3.75
C ALA A 144 8.52 -3.37 -2.53
N ASN A 145 7.83 -2.42 -1.88
CA ASN A 145 8.37 -1.66 -0.76
C ASN A 145 7.48 -1.77 0.48
N GLY A 146 6.42 -2.58 0.40
CA GLY A 146 5.46 -2.78 1.47
C GLY A 146 4.62 -1.54 1.77
N THR A 147 4.61 -0.54 0.89
CA THR A 147 3.77 0.66 1.03
C THR A 147 2.66 0.71 -0.01
N THR A 148 2.91 0.25 -1.24
CA THR A 148 1.87 0.05 -2.26
C THR A 148 0.76 -0.83 -1.70
N PHE A 149 -0.50 -0.46 -1.92
CA PHE A 149 -1.63 -1.26 -1.47
C PHE A 149 -2.70 -1.37 -2.55
N THR A 150 -3.52 -2.41 -2.45
CA THR A 150 -4.70 -2.60 -3.29
C THR A 150 -5.97 -2.67 -2.44
N ILE A 151 -7.11 -2.36 -3.07
CA ILE A 151 -8.43 -2.62 -2.52
C ILE A 151 -9.22 -3.39 -3.58
N THR A 152 -9.68 -4.60 -3.26
CA THR A 152 -10.46 -5.39 -4.21
C THR A 152 -11.85 -4.79 -4.45
N ARG A 153 -12.39 -5.01 -5.64
CA ARG A 153 -13.76 -4.70 -6.07
C ARG A 153 -14.53 -5.96 -6.45
N MET A 154 -13.79 -7.03 -6.75
CA MET A 154 -14.26 -8.38 -7.07
C MET A 154 -13.19 -9.37 -6.57
N PRO A 155 -13.48 -10.69 -6.54
CA PRO A 155 -12.45 -11.69 -6.29
C PRO A 155 -11.28 -11.55 -7.27
N GLU A 156 -10.04 -11.69 -6.78
CA GLU A 156 -8.81 -11.54 -7.57
C GLU A 156 -7.67 -12.37 -6.98
N SER A 157 -7.64 -13.67 -7.28
CA SER A 157 -6.66 -14.60 -6.70
C SER A 157 -5.22 -14.38 -7.18
N SER A 158 -4.99 -13.63 -8.26
CA SER A 158 -3.61 -13.33 -8.72
C SER A 158 -2.81 -12.53 -7.69
N LEU A 159 -3.50 -11.78 -6.81
CA LEU A 159 -2.89 -11.01 -5.73
C LEU A 159 -2.44 -11.88 -4.55
N ASP A 160 -2.95 -13.11 -4.39
CA ASP A 160 -2.71 -13.94 -3.21
C ASP A 160 -1.22 -14.28 -3.00
N ARG A 161 -0.45 -14.33 -4.10
CA ARG A 161 0.98 -14.65 -4.05
C ARG A 161 1.87 -13.44 -3.73
N THR A 162 1.34 -12.22 -3.92
CA THR A 162 2.12 -10.98 -3.89
C THR A 162 1.68 -10.04 -2.79
N ASN A 163 0.45 -10.18 -2.30
CA ASN A 163 -0.18 -9.21 -1.45
C ASN A 163 -0.58 -9.78 -0.08
N LEU A 164 -0.13 -9.11 0.98
CA LEU A 164 -0.53 -9.38 2.35
C LEU A 164 -1.83 -8.64 2.68
N ILE A 165 -2.91 -9.37 2.98
CA ILE A 165 -4.22 -8.85 3.34
C ILE A 165 -4.17 -8.32 4.77
N VAL A 166 -4.38 -7.01 4.93
CA VAL A 166 -4.23 -6.29 6.21
C VAL A 166 -5.54 -5.76 6.77
N GLY A 167 -6.61 -5.78 5.99
CA GLY A 167 -7.92 -5.29 6.44
C GLY A 167 -9.03 -5.39 5.42
N GLN A 168 -10.18 -4.84 5.79
CA GLN A 168 -11.39 -4.76 5.00
C GLN A 168 -11.85 -3.31 4.92
N ALA A 169 -11.95 -2.79 3.70
CA ALA A 169 -12.52 -1.51 3.36
C ALA A 169 -14.05 -1.60 3.21
N GLY A 170 -14.73 -0.61 3.78
CA GLY A 170 -16.11 -0.27 3.50
C GLY A 170 -16.25 1.16 2.98
N GLY A 171 -17.46 1.50 2.53
CA GLY A 171 -17.84 2.85 2.10
C GLY A 171 -18.21 2.95 0.62
N GLN A 172 -18.93 4.04 0.28
CA GLN A 172 -19.55 4.25 -1.04
C GLN A 172 -18.55 4.51 -2.18
N VAL A 173 -17.29 4.87 -1.86
CA VAL A 173 -16.27 5.27 -2.84
C VAL A 173 -15.89 4.13 -3.81
N LEU A 174 -15.94 2.88 -3.35
CA LEU A 174 -15.54 1.71 -4.13
C LEU A 174 -16.54 1.34 -5.26
N GLN A 175 -17.80 1.76 -5.13
CA GLN A 175 -18.87 1.42 -6.06
C GLN A 175 -19.06 2.47 -7.17
N ASN A 176 -18.76 3.75 -6.89
CA ASN A 176 -19.12 4.88 -7.76
C ASN A 176 -17.96 5.46 -8.59
N SER A 177 -16.76 4.88 -8.53
CA SER A 177 -15.59 5.41 -9.27
C SER A 177 -15.67 5.03 -10.76
N PRO A 178 -15.71 6.00 -11.70
CA PRO A 178 -15.80 5.71 -13.13
C PRO A 178 -14.54 4.98 -13.62
N VAL A 179 -14.75 3.84 -14.29
CA VAL A 179 -13.69 3.06 -14.94
C VAL A 179 -13.36 3.71 -16.28
N ARG A 180 -12.69 4.88 -16.28
CA ARG A 180 -12.15 5.48 -17.51
C ARG A 180 -10.78 6.12 -17.25
N GLY A 181 -9.73 5.54 -17.82
CA GLY A 181 -8.37 6.10 -17.86
C GLY A 181 -7.59 6.05 -16.54
N LYS A 182 -6.34 6.52 -16.54
CA LYS A 182 -5.53 6.72 -15.34
C LYS A 182 -6.20 7.76 -14.45
N VAL A 183 -6.93 7.34 -13.42
CA VAL A 183 -7.59 8.24 -12.48
C VAL A 183 -6.59 8.66 -11.39
N LEU A 184 -6.05 9.87 -11.47
CA LEU A 184 -5.18 10.43 -10.43
C LEU A 184 -6.03 10.98 -9.26
N CYS A 185 -6.47 10.09 -8.38
CA CYS A 185 -7.10 10.48 -7.12
C CYS A 185 -6.03 10.79 -6.08
N LYS A 186 -6.18 11.87 -5.30
CA LYS A 186 -5.30 12.12 -4.14
C LYS A 186 -5.94 11.56 -2.88
N ILE A 187 -5.15 10.86 -2.09
CA ILE A 187 -5.54 10.37 -0.77
C ILE A 187 -5.10 11.38 0.28
N SER A 188 -6.01 11.76 1.16
CA SER A 188 -5.72 12.50 2.38
C SER A 188 -6.19 11.64 3.54
N ILE A 189 -5.34 11.43 4.54
CA ILE A 189 -5.70 10.57 5.67
C ILE A 189 -5.88 11.42 6.89
N LYS A 190 -6.95 11.16 7.62
CA LYS A 190 -7.29 11.86 8.85
C LYS A 190 -7.60 10.83 9.92
N MET A 191 -6.80 10.83 10.98
CA MET A 191 -7.04 9.97 12.13
C MET A 191 -8.01 10.64 13.10
N TRP A 192 -8.95 9.86 13.61
CA TRP A 192 -9.75 10.15 14.79
C TRP A 192 -9.81 8.86 15.62
N SER A 193 -9.67 8.97 16.93
CA SER A 193 -9.93 7.90 17.92
C SER A 193 -11.28 8.11 18.56
#